data_AF-W2C6D6-F1
#
_entry.id   AF-W2C6D6-F1
#
_cell.length_a   1.000
_cell.length_b   1.000
_cell.length_c   1.000
_cell.angle_alpha   90.00
_cell.angle_beta   90.00
_cell.angle_gamma   90.00
#
_symmetry.space_group_name_H-M   'P 1'
#
loop_
_entity.id
_entity.type
_entity.pdbx_description
1 polymer ?
#
loop_
_entity_poly.entity_id
_entity_poly.type
_entity_poly.pdbx_seq_one_letter_code
_entity_poly.pdbx_strand_id
1 'polypeptide(L)'
;MAKKKKAAATQARKEEEARRYNVYKKRVFNLLRELGYSEAIQYIDRSMLRVLYSARPTLLRINAADMTIFNKEDLDIIKSEFYYYMDFDKMPFTLREGEKRTISALDFYDIWMPLSLYLLREPKYPEDKIYARIVDIIEAGGFSMRGINNPYEFSAEFDRVLVRMEYQYTSTLMTYIFQLSNPCMHLLWFKKRNFEMLRNRVGRTVDFSSCKPQSIWGTDRKGERRLLFRVGFPDILNDGLRWLSACIPHNPYIPELDPDRPYDVYIQEHAIKRMFERVDGLSPNVVNTYMNFCFTSFDVDWYKGSLLISFSVFSFRVGYFFADFTRDRKIVIRTFYFITYDHTPEGEILSSYAGLKALDKRYLCIDRLSTFFASKIDQRSRLASLFREAGCEHLLRLNEMRELADREEKLTSISNEFIEKYLSSLDDDV
;
A
#
# COMPACT_ATOMS: atom_id res chain seq x y z
N MET A 1 -11.18 -37.25 34.62
CA MET A 1 -10.28 -36.16 34.18
C MET A 1 -10.88 -35.24 33.10
N ALA A 2 -11.68 -35.75 32.14
CA ALA A 2 -12.27 -34.93 31.07
C ALA A 2 -13.21 -33.78 31.54
N LYS A 3 -14.03 -34.00 32.58
CA LYS A 3 -14.92 -32.95 33.16
C LYS A 3 -14.16 -31.76 33.78
N LYS A 4 -13.07 -32.02 34.52
CA LYS A 4 -12.22 -30.95 35.10
C LYS A 4 -11.50 -30.14 34.00
N LYS A 5 -11.01 -30.80 32.95
CA LYS A 5 -10.36 -30.15 31.80
C LYS A 5 -11.35 -29.25 31.01
N LYS A 6 -12.60 -29.69 30.85
CA LYS A 6 -13.68 -28.91 30.20
C LYS A 6 -14.13 -27.71 31.04
N ALA A 7 -14.20 -27.85 32.37
CA ALA A 7 -14.51 -26.74 33.29
C ALA A 7 -13.41 -25.66 33.29
N ALA A 8 -12.13 -26.07 33.34
CA ALA A 8 -10.99 -25.15 33.25
C ALA A 8 -10.94 -24.39 31.92
N ALA A 9 -11.18 -25.08 30.78
CA ALA A 9 -11.25 -24.44 29.47
C ALA A 9 -12.42 -23.44 29.36
N THR A 10 -13.55 -23.73 30.00
CA THR A 10 -14.71 -22.82 30.03
C THR A 10 -14.43 -21.58 30.88
N GLN A 11 -13.75 -21.75 32.01
CA GLN A 11 -13.34 -20.66 32.88
C GLN A 11 -12.33 -19.73 32.20
N ALA A 12 -11.29 -20.29 31.59
CA ALA A 12 -10.30 -19.53 30.82
C ALA A 12 -10.94 -18.73 29.68
N ARG A 13 -11.93 -19.30 28.97
CA ARG A 13 -12.67 -18.60 27.92
C ARG A 13 -13.47 -17.42 28.46
N LYS A 14 -14.11 -17.55 29.63
CA LYS A 14 -14.84 -16.45 30.28
C LYS A 14 -13.91 -15.34 30.74
N GLU A 15 -12.75 -15.68 31.29
CA GLU A 15 -11.73 -14.72 31.71
C GLU A 15 -11.16 -13.94 30.52
N GLU A 16 -10.87 -14.62 29.42
CA GLU A 16 -10.42 -14.00 28.18
C GLU A 16 -11.48 -13.08 27.56
N GLU A 17 -12.75 -13.49 27.59
CA GLU A 17 -13.86 -12.66 27.12
C GLU A 17 -14.05 -11.40 27.98
N ALA A 18 -13.93 -11.53 29.31
CA ALA A 18 -13.96 -10.40 30.22
C ALA A 18 -12.78 -9.45 29.99
N ARG A 19 -11.57 -9.99 29.74
CA ARG A 19 -10.38 -9.20 29.40
C ARG A 19 -10.61 -8.39 28.12
N ARG A 20 -11.10 -9.03 27.04
CA ARG A 20 -11.43 -8.36 25.78
C ARG A 20 -12.50 -7.27 25.94
N TYR A 21 -13.52 -7.54 26.74
CA TYR A 21 -14.56 -6.56 27.05
C TYR A 21 -14.00 -5.33 27.78
N ASN A 22 -13.12 -5.54 28.77
CA ASN A 22 -12.50 -4.45 29.51
C ASN A 22 -11.57 -3.60 28.62
N VAL A 23 -10.80 -4.23 27.73
CA VAL A 23 -9.99 -3.53 26.72
C VAL A 23 -10.88 -2.69 25.80
N TYR A 24 -11.99 -3.27 25.30
CA TYR A 24 -12.94 -2.54 24.48
C TYR A 24 -13.55 -1.34 25.20
N LYS A 25 -14.03 -1.51 26.45
CA LYS A 25 -14.55 -0.42 27.26
C LYS A 25 -13.56 0.73 27.38
N LYS A 26 -12.27 0.40 27.63
CA LYS A 26 -11.20 1.42 27.71
C LYS A 26 -11.04 2.16 26.37
N ARG A 27 -11.05 1.44 25.24
CA ARG A 27 -10.99 2.04 23.89
C ARG A 27 -12.17 2.99 23.64
N VAL A 28 -13.40 2.60 23.96
CA VAL A 28 -14.59 3.47 23.80
C VAL A 28 -14.41 4.80 24.53
N PHE A 29 -14.01 4.75 25.80
CA PHE A 29 -13.84 5.96 26.59
C PHE A 29 -12.64 6.80 26.14
N ASN A 30 -11.55 6.17 25.71
CA ASN A 30 -10.41 6.90 25.17
C ASN A 30 -10.77 7.63 23.88
N LEU A 31 -11.46 6.95 22.95
CA LEU A 31 -11.91 7.57 21.70
C LEU A 31 -12.80 8.79 21.96
N LEU A 32 -13.78 8.67 22.87
CA LEU A 32 -14.63 9.80 23.21
C LEU A 32 -13.85 10.98 23.79
N ARG A 33 -12.81 10.74 24.61
CA ARG A 33 -11.94 11.83 25.10
C ARG A 33 -11.14 12.46 23.97
N GLU A 34 -10.54 11.65 23.11
CA GLU A 34 -9.73 12.11 21.95
C GLU A 34 -10.56 12.94 20.97
N LEU A 35 -11.84 12.60 20.79
CA LEU A 35 -12.78 13.34 19.95
C LEU A 35 -13.46 14.54 20.66
N GLY A 36 -13.13 14.80 21.93
CA GLY A 36 -13.65 15.93 22.69
C GLY A 36 -15.03 15.71 23.33
N TYR A 37 -15.52 14.48 23.38
CA TYR A 37 -16.83 14.09 23.93
C TYR A 37 -16.71 13.47 25.33
N SER A 38 -15.77 13.93 26.15
CA SER A 38 -15.55 13.41 27.50
C SER A 38 -16.81 13.45 28.38
N GLU A 39 -17.64 14.48 28.20
CA GLU A 39 -18.90 14.67 28.94
C GLU A 39 -19.92 13.57 28.65
N ALA A 40 -19.88 12.94 27.47
CA ALA A 40 -20.79 11.87 27.09
C ALA A 40 -20.56 10.59 27.92
N ILE A 41 -19.34 10.39 28.44
CA ILE A 41 -18.92 9.14 29.11
C ILE A 41 -19.80 8.83 30.33
N GLN A 42 -20.25 9.84 31.08
CA GLN A 42 -21.08 9.64 32.27
C GLN A 42 -22.46 9.06 31.95
N TYR A 43 -22.92 9.20 30.70
CA TYR A 43 -24.21 8.72 30.23
C TYR A 43 -24.11 7.32 29.59
N ILE A 44 -22.91 6.77 29.46
CA ILE A 44 -22.68 5.44 28.88
C ILE A 44 -22.71 4.38 29.99
N ASP A 45 -23.83 3.68 30.08
CA ASP A 45 -24.02 2.62 31.05
C ASP A 45 -23.45 1.25 30.60
N ARG A 46 -23.53 0.26 31.50
CA ARG A 46 -23.06 -1.10 31.23
C ARG A 46 -23.88 -1.82 30.17
N SER A 47 -25.17 -1.49 30.04
CA SER A 47 -26.08 -2.10 29.07
C SER A 47 -25.69 -1.68 27.65
N MET A 48 -25.52 -0.38 27.43
CA MET A 48 -25.03 0.20 26.20
C MET A 48 -23.69 -0.41 25.80
N LEU A 49 -22.69 -0.42 26.69
CA LEU A 49 -21.37 -1.00 26.38
C LEU A 49 -21.44 -2.48 25.95
N ARG A 50 -22.35 -3.27 26.53
CA ARG A 50 -22.57 -4.67 26.11
C ARG A 50 -23.19 -4.77 24.73
N VAL A 51 -24.15 -3.89 24.41
CA VAL A 51 -24.74 -3.83 23.07
C VAL A 51 -23.68 -3.43 22.05
N LEU A 52 -22.94 -2.35 22.30
CA LEU A 52 -21.88 -1.88 21.41
C LEU A 52 -20.81 -2.97 21.19
N TYR A 53 -20.32 -3.59 22.26
CA TYR A 53 -19.34 -4.69 22.18
C TYR A 53 -19.82 -5.87 21.33
N SER A 54 -21.13 -6.15 21.37
CA SER A 54 -21.76 -7.26 20.64
C SER A 54 -22.06 -6.89 19.19
N ALA A 55 -22.36 -5.62 18.92
CA ALA A 55 -22.70 -5.09 17.60
C ALA A 55 -21.48 -4.85 16.71
N ARG A 56 -20.26 -4.92 17.26
CA ARG A 56 -19.02 -4.73 16.50
C ARG A 56 -18.96 -5.61 15.26
N PRO A 57 -18.69 -5.02 14.08
CA PRO A 57 -18.56 -5.78 12.87
C PRO A 57 -17.29 -6.62 12.88
N THR A 58 -17.32 -7.75 12.18
CA THR A 58 -16.07 -8.42 11.77
C THR A 58 -15.58 -7.76 10.49
N LEU A 59 -14.50 -6.97 10.57
CA LEU A 59 -14.04 -6.16 9.42
C LEU A 59 -13.43 -6.99 8.31
N LEU A 60 -12.73 -8.08 8.65
CA LEU A 60 -12.14 -8.96 7.66
C LEU A 60 -12.31 -10.41 8.08
N ARG A 61 -13.10 -11.13 7.28
CA ARG A 61 -13.10 -12.58 7.23
C ARG A 61 -12.59 -13.01 5.87
N ILE A 62 -11.49 -13.74 5.86
CA ILE A 62 -10.91 -14.26 4.64
C ILE A 62 -11.59 -15.59 4.32
N ASN A 63 -12.21 -15.68 3.15
CA ASN A 63 -12.55 -16.95 2.53
C ASN A 63 -11.43 -17.29 1.53
N ALA A 64 -10.65 -18.31 1.87
CA ALA A 64 -9.46 -18.72 1.12
C ALA A 64 -9.67 -20.04 0.37
N ALA A 65 -10.93 -20.42 0.07
CA ALA A 65 -11.23 -21.68 -0.61
C ALA A 65 -10.48 -21.83 -1.96
N ASP A 66 -10.28 -20.71 -2.65
CA ASP A 66 -9.59 -20.64 -3.95
C ASP A 66 -8.12 -20.20 -3.81
N MET A 67 -7.58 -20.15 -2.59
CA MET A 67 -6.16 -19.91 -2.36
C MET A 67 -5.41 -21.24 -2.31
N THR A 68 -4.44 -21.40 -3.19
CA THR A 68 -3.63 -22.63 -3.30
C THR A 68 -2.20 -22.44 -2.82
N ILE A 69 -1.82 -21.20 -2.48
CA ILE A 69 -0.43 -20.80 -2.24
C ILE A 69 -0.16 -20.54 -0.76
N PHE A 70 -1.13 -20.00 -0.03
CA PHE A 70 -0.97 -19.60 1.37
C PHE A 70 -1.61 -20.61 2.32
N ASN A 71 -0.93 -20.86 3.42
CA ASN A 71 -1.41 -21.70 4.50
C ASN A 71 -2.20 -20.86 5.53
N LYS A 72 -2.71 -21.51 6.58
CA LYS A 72 -3.51 -20.83 7.61
C LYS A 72 -2.73 -19.76 8.39
N GLU A 73 -1.46 -20.00 8.71
CA GLU A 73 -0.62 -19.05 9.44
C GLU A 73 -0.41 -17.78 8.62
N ASP A 74 -0.19 -17.93 7.31
CA ASP A 74 -0.12 -16.80 6.39
C ASP A 74 -1.42 -15.99 6.47
N LEU A 75 -2.60 -16.62 6.37
CA LEU A 75 -3.89 -15.93 6.44
C LEU A 75 -4.12 -15.20 7.78
N ASP A 76 -3.61 -15.76 8.89
CA ASP A 76 -3.69 -15.11 10.20
C ASP A 76 -2.78 -13.88 10.26
N ILE A 77 -1.60 -13.91 9.61
CA ILE A 77 -0.71 -12.75 9.42
C ILE A 77 -1.39 -11.69 8.56
N ILE A 78 -1.92 -12.06 7.38
CA ILE A 78 -2.68 -11.16 6.49
C ILE A 78 -3.73 -10.40 7.27
N LYS A 79 -4.51 -11.13 8.07
CA LYS A 79 -5.56 -10.54 8.88
C LYS A 79 -4.98 -9.61 9.95
N SER A 80 -3.93 -10.00 10.65
CA SER A 80 -3.32 -9.16 11.68
C SER A 80 -2.80 -7.84 11.11
N GLU A 81 -2.08 -7.90 9.99
CA GLU A 81 -1.55 -6.72 9.30
C GLU A 81 -2.66 -5.80 8.79
N PHE A 82 -3.75 -6.37 8.23
CA PHE A 82 -4.92 -5.58 7.85
C PHE A 82 -5.48 -4.76 9.02
N TYR A 83 -5.64 -5.36 10.21
CA TYR A 83 -6.13 -4.63 11.38
C TYR A 83 -5.12 -3.60 11.90
N TYR A 84 -3.82 -3.87 11.78
CA TYR A 84 -2.78 -2.90 12.11
C TYR A 84 -2.89 -1.64 11.24
N TYR A 85 -2.97 -1.78 9.91
CA TYR A 85 -3.10 -0.63 9.01
C TYR A 85 -4.42 0.12 9.16
N MET A 86 -5.52 -0.58 9.43
CA MET A 86 -6.81 0.04 9.73
C MET A 86 -6.78 0.91 10.99
N ASP A 87 -5.86 0.63 11.93
CA ASP A 87 -5.67 1.39 13.16
C ASP A 87 -4.61 2.49 13.03
N PHE A 88 -3.56 2.22 12.24
CA PHE A 88 -2.39 3.07 12.07
C PHE A 88 -2.74 4.41 11.40
N ASP A 89 -3.44 4.37 10.27
CA ASP A 89 -3.80 5.58 9.53
C ASP A 89 -5.01 6.25 10.17
N LYS A 90 -4.78 7.43 10.76
CA LYS A 90 -5.85 8.28 11.30
C LYS A 90 -6.20 9.41 10.33
N MET A 91 -7.48 9.62 10.11
CA MET A 91 -8.01 10.69 9.24
C MET A 91 -8.66 11.79 10.09
N PRO A 92 -8.68 13.06 9.63
CA PRO A 92 -9.40 14.14 10.33
C PRO A 92 -10.85 13.73 10.61
N PHE A 93 -11.35 13.87 11.83
CA PHE A 93 -12.65 13.31 12.22
C PHE A 93 -13.80 13.88 11.37
N THR A 94 -13.77 15.19 11.12
CA THR A 94 -14.68 15.90 10.20
C THR A 94 -13.89 16.53 9.03
N LEU A 95 -14.61 17.13 8.07
CA LEU A 95 -14.03 17.94 6.99
C LEU A 95 -14.12 19.45 7.26
N ARG A 96 -14.43 19.83 8.50
CA ARG A 96 -14.52 21.25 8.88
C ARG A 96 -13.12 21.86 8.89
N GLU A 97 -13.02 23.11 8.43
CA GLU A 97 -11.76 23.83 8.45
C GLU A 97 -11.20 23.92 9.87
N GLY A 98 -9.91 23.64 10.03
CA GLY A 98 -9.25 23.64 11.35
C GLY A 98 -9.51 22.41 12.22
N GLU A 99 -10.15 21.35 11.70
CA GLU A 99 -10.32 20.09 12.43
C GLU A 99 -8.95 19.49 12.83
N LYS A 100 -8.80 19.21 14.13
CA LYS A 100 -7.58 18.61 14.70
C LYS A 100 -7.81 17.21 15.24
N ARG A 101 -9.07 16.83 15.47
CA ARG A 101 -9.43 15.50 15.94
C ARG A 101 -9.24 14.52 14.81
N THR A 102 -8.83 13.30 15.13
CA THR A 102 -8.61 12.26 14.14
C THR A 102 -9.21 10.94 14.60
N ILE A 103 -9.57 10.08 13.66
CA ILE A 103 -10.09 8.75 13.94
C ILE A 103 -9.47 7.74 12.95
N SER A 104 -9.14 6.54 13.43
CA SER A 104 -8.73 5.43 12.56
C SER A 104 -9.96 4.74 11.95
N ALA A 105 -9.79 4.09 10.80
CA ALA A 105 -10.88 3.32 10.21
C ALA A 105 -11.31 2.17 11.14
N LEU A 106 -10.35 1.57 11.87
CA LEU A 106 -10.65 0.58 12.90
C LEU A 106 -11.58 1.16 13.97
N ASP A 107 -11.20 2.25 14.64
CA ASP A 107 -12.04 2.86 15.69
C ASP A 107 -13.39 3.35 15.17
N PHE A 108 -13.44 3.82 13.91
CA PHE A 108 -14.70 4.16 13.28
C PHE A 108 -15.66 2.97 13.22
N TYR A 109 -15.25 1.83 12.63
CA TYR A 109 -16.14 0.69 12.49
C TYR A 109 -16.35 -0.08 13.81
N ASP A 110 -15.34 -0.19 14.67
CA ASP A 110 -15.41 -0.97 15.92
C ASP A 110 -16.16 -0.22 17.04
N ILE A 111 -16.19 1.12 17.00
CA ILE A 111 -16.74 1.93 18.09
C ILE A 111 -17.73 2.98 17.57
N TRP A 112 -17.28 3.89 16.70
CA TRP A 112 -18.06 5.07 16.35
C TRP A 112 -19.36 4.71 15.60
N MET A 113 -19.29 3.81 14.63
CA MET A 113 -20.44 3.37 13.84
C MET A 113 -21.45 2.60 14.71
N PRO A 114 -21.08 1.59 15.51
CA PRO A 114 -22.00 0.97 16.48
C PRO A 114 -22.64 1.97 17.44
N LEU A 115 -21.87 2.94 17.95
CA LEU A 115 -22.39 3.98 18.84
C LEU A 115 -23.42 4.85 18.11
N SER A 116 -23.11 5.30 16.90
CA SER A 116 -23.99 6.17 16.12
C SER A 116 -25.29 5.44 15.74
N LEU A 117 -25.20 4.18 15.31
CA LEU A 117 -26.38 3.33 15.06
C LEU A 117 -27.23 3.14 16.32
N TYR A 118 -26.59 2.97 17.48
CA TYR A 118 -27.31 2.83 18.75
C TYR A 118 -28.03 4.13 19.13
N LEU A 119 -27.42 5.28 18.90
CA LEU A 119 -27.97 6.60 19.26
C LEU A 119 -29.06 7.09 18.31
N LEU A 120 -29.08 6.62 17.05
CA LEU A 120 -30.11 6.96 16.05
C LEU A 120 -31.42 6.18 16.20
N ARG A 121 -31.48 5.19 17.10
CA ARG A 121 -32.70 4.41 17.29
C ARG A 121 -33.86 5.30 17.74
N GLU A 122 -35.06 5.01 17.27
CA GLU A 122 -36.26 5.66 17.78
C GLU A 122 -36.40 5.41 19.29
N PRO A 123 -36.65 6.46 20.10
CA PRO A 123 -36.87 6.32 21.51
C PRO A 123 -38.17 5.54 21.77
N LYS A 124 -38.06 4.38 22.41
CA LYS A 124 -39.19 3.51 22.81
C LYS A 124 -39.43 3.50 24.32
N TYR A 125 -38.44 3.94 25.11
CA TYR A 125 -38.44 3.84 26.56
C TYR A 125 -37.95 5.14 27.23
N PRO A 126 -38.30 5.37 28.51
CA PRO A 126 -37.89 6.58 29.25
C PRO A 126 -36.37 6.78 29.34
N GLU A 127 -35.59 5.68 29.45
CA GLU A 127 -34.12 5.72 29.39
C GLU A 127 -33.56 6.31 28.09
N ASP A 128 -34.35 6.39 27.02
CA ASP A 128 -33.88 6.98 25.76
C ASP A 128 -33.63 8.50 25.85
N LYS A 129 -34.12 9.17 26.90
CA LYS A 129 -33.76 10.57 27.22
C LYS A 129 -32.26 10.73 27.54
N ILE A 130 -31.60 9.68 28.04
CA ILE A 130 -30.15 9.71 28.33
C ILE A 130 -29.36 9.67 27.01
N TYR A 131 -29.84 8.96 25.99
CA TYR A 131 -29.18 8.90 24.68
C TYR A 131 -29.31 10.22 23.92
N ALA A 132 -30.45 10.90 24.03
CA ALA A 132 -30.60 12.26 23.51
C ALA A 132 -29.52 13.20 24.05
N ARG A 133 -29.17 13.10 25.34
CA ARG A 133 -28.07 13.90 25.92
C ARG A 133 -26.71 13.60 25.30
N ILE A 134 -26.41 12.34 25.00
CA ILE A 134 -25.17 11.97 24.31
C ILE A 134 -25.13 12.59 22.91
N VAL A 135 -26.25 12.53 22.18
CA VAL A 135 -26.37 13.14 20.85
C VAL A 135 -26.19 14.65 20.93
N ASP A 136 -26.84 15.32 21.88
CA ASP A 136 -26.71 16.77 22.09
C ASP A 136 -25.25 17.17 22.34
N ILE A 137 -24.50 16.40 23.15
CA ILE A 137 -23.07 16.62 23.42
C ILE A 137 -22.24 16.48 22.13
N ILE A 138 -22.52 15.47 21.32
CA ILE A 138 -21.81 15.24 20.05
C ILE A 138 -22.09 16.36 19.04
N GLU A 139 -23.36 16.76 18.91
CA GLU A 139 -23.78 17.82 17.99
C GLU A 139 -23.23 19.19 18.44
N ALA A 140 -23.23 19.49 19.74
CA ALA A 140 -22.60 20.69 20.30
C ALA A 140 -21.07 20.70 20.11
N GLY A 141 -20.43 19.53 20.13
CA GLY A 141 -19.01 19.36 19.78
C GLY A 141 -18.73 19.37 18.29
N GLY A 142 -19.69 19.76 17.46
CA GLY A 142 -19.49 20.03 16.04
C GLY A 142 -19.44 18.77 15.18
N PHE A 143 -20.23 17.74 15.50
CA PHE A 143 -20.50 16.63 14.59
C PHE A 143 -22.00 16.40 14.48
N SER A 144 -22.58 16.69 13.32
CA SER A 144 -23.98 16.42 13.05
C SER A 144 -24.17 14.92 12.83
N MET A 145 -24.80 14.24 13.79
CA MET A 145 -25.09 12.80 13.65
C MET A 145 -26.39 12.55 12.88
N ARG A 146 -27.40 13.39 13.12
CA ARG A 146 -28.77 13.23 12.64
C ARG A 146 -29.05 14.03 11.36
N GLY A 147 -29.92 13.49 10.53
CA GLY A 147 -30.49 14.20 9.38
C GLY A 147 -31.33 15.40 9.80
N ILE A 148 -31.27 16.49 9.01
CA ILE A 148 -32.07 17.71 9.26
C ILE A 148 -33.57 17.41 9.11
N ASN A 149 -33.93 16.58 8.13
CA ASN A 149 -35.32 16.27 7.81
C ASN A 149 -35.88 15.08 8.60
N ASN A 150 -35.01 14.15 8.99
CA ASN A 150 -35.37 12.98 9.78
C ASN A 150 -34.29 12.72 10.85
N PRO A 151 -34.60 12.91 12.14
CA PRO A 151 -33.63 12.73 13.21
C PRO A 151 -33.22 11.27 13.46
N TYR A 152 -33.86 10.31 12.78
CA TYR A 152 -33.55 8.88 12.83
C TYR A 152 -32.74 8.39 11.61
N GLU A 153 -32.37 9.30 10.72
CA GLU A 153 -31.45 9.05 9.61
C GLU A 153 -30.08 9.68 9.89
N PHE A 154 -29.05 9.14 9.25
CA PHE A 154 -27.72 9.73 9.30
C PHE A 154 -27.69 11.07 8.58
N SER A 155 -26.89 11.99 9.12
CA SER A 155 -26.62 13.25 8.45
C SER A 155 -25.70 13.07 7.23
N ALA A 156 -25.70 14.06 6.33
CA ALA A 156 -24.71 14.12 5.26
C ALA A 156 -23.26 14.23 5.78
N GLU A 157 -23.04 14.74 6.99
CA GLU A 157 -21.71 14.75 7.62
C GLU A 157 -21.27 13.33 8.00
N PHE A 158 -22.18 12.52 8.56
CA PHE A 158 -21.90 11.11 8.85
C PHE A 158 -21.62 10.32 7.58
N ASP A 159 -22.44 10.47 6.54
CA ASP A 159 -22.27 9.76 5.27
C ASP A 159 -20.91 10.07 4.62
N ARG A 160 -20.46 11.33 4.66
CA ARG A 160 -19.13 11.71 4.18
C ARG A 160 -18.01 11.01 4.94
N VAL A 161 -18.13 10.90 6.27
CA VAL A 161 -17.15 10.15 7.07
C VAL A 161 -17.19 8.67 6.71
N LEU A 162 -18.38 8.07 6.59
CA LEU A 162 -18.54 6.67 6.20
C LEU A 162 -17.88 6.38 4.85
N VAL A 163 -18.18 7.17 3.81
CA VAL A 163 -17.58 7.01 2.46
C VAL A 163 -16.05 7.05 2.53
N ARG A 164 -15.49 7.94 3.33
CA ARG A 164 -14.04 8.04 3.50
C ARG A 164 -13.45 6.83 4.23
N MET A 165 -14.15 6.28 5.22
CA MET A 165 -13.74 5.06 5.92
C MET A 165 -13.88 3.83 5.02
N GLU A 166 -14.82 3.83 4.08
CA GLU A 166 -14.93 2.80 3.04
C GLU A 166 -13.79 2.87 2.03
N TYR A 167 -13.39 4.08 1.66
CA TYR A 167 -12.20 4.31 0.84
C TYR A 167 -10.96 3.79 1.56
N GLN A 168 -10.73 4.18 2.83
CA GLN A 168 -9.58 3.70 3.61
C GLN A 168 -9.57 2.18 3.74
N TYR A 169 -10.72 1.56 4.09
CA TYR A 169 -10.86 0.10 4.13
C TYR A 169 -10.43 -0.55 2.80
N THR A 170 -10.91 -0.01 1.68
CA THR A 170 -10.60 -0.54 0.35
C THR A 170 -9.13 -0.34 0.00
N SER A 171 -8.57 0.83 0.28
CA SER A 171 -7.17 1.16 0.03
C SER A 171 -6.23 0.27 0.86
N THR A 172 -6.53 0.03 2.14
CA THR A 172 -5.74 -0.89 2.97
C THR A 172 -5.74 -2.32 2.41
N LEU A 173 -6.92 -2.83 2.02
CA LEU A 173 -7.03 -4.16 1.44
C LEU A 173 -6.31 -4.26 0.08
N MET A 174 -6.41 -3.21 -0.74
CA MET A 174 -5.73 -3.06 -2.03
C MET A 174 -4.22 -3.08 -1.87
N THR A 175 -3.69 -2.24 -0.98
CA THR A 175 -2.26 -2.17 -0.68
C THR A 175 -1.74 -3.56 -0.34
N TYR A 176 -2.48 -4.30 0.49
CA TYR A 176 -2.08 -5.64 0.90
C TYR A 176 -1.95 -6.63 -0.27
N ILE A 177 -2.94 -6.67 -1.15
CA ILE A 177 -2.90 -7.56 -2.31
C ILE A 177 -1.76 -7.17 -3.27
N PHE A 178 -1.50 -5.89 -3.44
CA PHE A 178 -0.37 -5.43 -4.23
C PHE A 178 0.99 -5.74 -3.59
N GLN A 179 1.12 -5.65 -2.27
CA GLN A 179 2.33 -6.04 -1.54
C GLN A 179 2.68 -7.51 -1.75
N LEU A 180 1.66 -8.38 -1.78
CA LEU A 180 1.85 -9.81 -1.92
C LEU A 180 1.90 -10.30 -3.38
N SER A 181 1.43 -9.53 -4.36
CA SER A 181 1.37 -10.01 -5.75
C SER A 181 2.68 -9.76 -6.50
N ASN A 182 3.25 -10.83 -7.07
CA ASN A 182 4.45 -10.77 -7.89
C ASN A 182 4.34 -11.69 -9.14
N PRO A 183 4.53 -11.15 -10.35
CA PRO A 183 4.30 -11.90 -11.59
C PRO A 183 5.26 -13.07 -11.80
N CYS A 184 6.37 -13.16 -11.07
CA CYS A 184 7.31 -14.28 -11.15
C CYS A 184 7.14 -15.30 -10.01
N MET A 185 6.36 -14.99 -8.97
CA MET A 185 6.20 -15.86 -7.80
C MET A 185 4.77 -16.35 -7.63
N HIS A 186 3.81 -15.43 -7.50
CA HIS A 186 2.40 -15.71 -7.27
C HIS A 186 1.56 -14.45 -7.45
N LEU A 187 0.34 -14.62 -7.93
CA LEU A 187 -0.61 -13.52 -8.12
C LEU A 187 -1.81 -13.73 -7.20
N LEU A 188 -2.21 -12.67 -6.50
CA LEU A 188 -3.40 -12.67 -5.65
C LEU A 188 -4.41 -11.66 -6.14
N TRP A 189 -5.68 -11.90 -5.83
CA TRP A 189 -6.74 -10.91 -5.94
C TRP A 189 -7.83 -11.24 -4.94
N PHE A 190 -8.76 -10.30 -4.75
CA PHE A 190 -9.96 -10.56 -3.95
C PHE A 190 -11.22 -10.35 -4.78
N LYS A 191 -12.31 -10.97 -4.33
CA LYS A 191 -13.67 -10.56 -4.62
C LYS A 191 -14.31 -10.06 -3.34
N LYS A 192 -14.80 -8.82 -3.36
CA LYS A 192 -15.52 -8.28 -2.21
C LYS A 192 -16.90 -8.94 -2.14
N ARG A 193 -17.29 -9.39 -0.95
CA ARG A 193 -18.70 -9.68 -0.67
C ARG A 193 -19.30 -8.55 0.14
N ASN A 194 -20.61 -8.39 -0.02
CA ASN A 194 -21.40 -7.47 0.80
C ASN A 194 -21.32 -7.86 2.28
N PHE A 195 -21.77 -6.95 3.15
CA PHE A 195 -21.96 -7.26 4.56
C PHE A 195 -22.91 -8.44 4.73
N GLU A 196 -22.47 -9.46 5.48
CA GLU A 196 -23.24 -10.65 5.79
C GLU A 196 -23.58 -10.68 7.28
N MET A 197 -24.80 -11.12 7.62
CA MET A 197 -25.18 -11.43 8.99
C MET A 197 -24.65 -12.81 9.38
N LEU A 198 -23.77 -12.84 10.37
CA LEU A 198 -23.05 -14.03 10.82
C LEU A 198 -23.22 -14.20 12.33
N ARG A 199 -23.98 -15.21 12.76
CA ARG A 199 -24.17 -15.56 14.19
C ARG A 199 -24.46 -14.32 15.06
N ASN A 200 -25.37 -13.47 14.58
CA ASN A 200 -25.80 -12.21 15.21
C ASN A 200 -24.77 -11.07 15.18
N ARG A 201 -23.78 -11.11 14.27
CA ARG A 201 -22.88 -9.99 13.99
C ARG A 201 -22.86 -9.69 12.51
N VAL A 202 -22.82 -8.41 12.17
CA VAL A 202 -22.50 -7.98 10.81
C VAL A 202 -21.01 -8.24 10.55
N GLY A 203 -20.66 -8.68 9.37
CA GLY A 203 -19.25 -8.85 9.00
C GLY A 203 -19.03 -8.74 7.51
N ARG A 204 -17.77 -8.49 7.13
CA ARG A 204 -17.35 -8.49 5.74
C ARG A 204 -16.56 -9.76 5.47
N THR A 205 -17.09 -10.56 4.54
CA THR A 205 -16.36 -11.68 3.96
C THR A 205 -15.67 -11.18 2.70
N VAL A 206 -14.38 -11.47 2.56
CA VAL A 206 -13.61 -11.20 1.36
C VAL A 206 -13.12 -12.54 0.85
N ASP A 207 -13.47 -12.87 -0.40
CA ASP A 207 -12.95 -14.06 -1.06
C ASP A 207 -11.57 -13.72 -1.60
N PHE A 208 -10.54 -14.36 -1.07
CA PHE A 208 -9.21 -14.26 -1.64
C PHE A 208 -9.02 -15.41 -2.62
N SER A 209 -8.33 -15.11 -3.71
CA SER A 209 -7.97 -16.06 -4.74
C SER A 209 -6.50 -15.89 -5.11
N SER A 210 -5.88 -16.97 -5.56
CA SER A 210 -4.47 -16.94 -5.96
C SER A 210 -4.20 -17.88 -7.13
N CYS A 211 -3.24 -17.54 -7.98
CA CYS A 211 -2.75 -18.46 -9.01
C CYS A 211 -1.22 -18.45 -9.11
N LYS A 212 -0.67 -19.55 -9.61
CA LYS A 212 0.73 -19.61 -10.02
C LYS A 212 0.93 -18.72 -11.25
N PRO A 213 2.12 -18.11 -11.42
CA PRO A 213 2.46 -17.36 -12.62
C PRO A 213 2.23 -18.17 -13.90
N GLN A 214 1.67 -17.51 -14.91
CA GLN A 214 1.69 -18.05 -16.27
C GLN A 214 3.04 -17.73 -16.91
N SER A 215 3.59 -18.66 -17.67
CA SER A 215 4.90 -18.47 -18.31
C SER A 215 5.03 -19.19 -19.64
N ILE A 216 5.86 -18.64 -20.51
CA ILE A 216 6.25 -19.25 -21.79
C ILE A 216 7.77 -19.34 -21.89
N TRP A 217 8.26 -20.22 -22.76
CA TRP A 217 9.67 -20.22 -23.13
C TRP A 217 9.94 -19.16 -24.21
N GLY A 218 11.03 -18.42 -24.06
CA GLY A 218 11.54 -17.50 -25.07
C GLY A 218 13.07 -17.44 -25.03
N THR A 219 13.64 -16.48 -25.73
CA THR A 219 15.10 -16.22 -25.73
C THR A 219 15.41 -14.88 -25.10
N ASP A 220 16.55 -14.77 -24.42
CA ASP A 220 17.13 -13.48 -24.07
C ASP A 220 17.89 -12.85 -25.25
N ARG A 221 18.50 -11.67 -25.02
CA ARG A 221 19.25 -10.94 -26.06
C ARG A 221 20.52 -11.66 -26.52
N LYS A 222 21.02 -12.63 -25.75
CA LYS A 222 22.15 -13.50 -26.12
C LYS A 222 21.69 -14.75 -26.86
N GLY A 223 20.38 -14.90 -27.10
CA GLY A 223 19.79 -16.09 -27.71
C GLY A 223 19.61 -17.25 -26.74
N GLU A 224 19.90 -17.07 -25.45
CA GLU A 224 19.76 -18.14 -24.47
C GLU A 224 18.29 -18.36 -24.10
N ARG A 225 17.90 -19.62 -23.96
CA ARG A 225 16.54 -19.98 -23.57
C ARG A 225 16.25 -19.53 -22.13
N ARG A 226 15.17 -18.77 -21.94
CA ARG A 226 14.71 -18.26 -20.66
C ARG A 226 13.20 -18.42 -20.50
N LEU A 227 12.76 -18.52 -19.26
CA LEU A 227 11.35 -18.46 -18.91
C LEU A 227 10.90 -16.99 -18.90
N LEU A 228 9.79 -16.72 -19.58
CA LEU A 228 9.16 -15.40 -19.65
C LEU A 228 7.81 -15.50 -18.94
N PHE A 229 7.63 -14.77 -17.85
CA PHE A 229 6.41 -14.77 -17.07
C PHE A 229 5.43 -13.75 -17.63
N ARG A 230 4.16 -14.12 -17.74
CA ARG A 230 3.14 -13.17 -18.16
C ARG A 230 2.92 -12.16 -17.05
N VAL A 231 3.00 -10.86 -17.38
CA VAL A 231 2.75 -9.82 -16.37
C VAL A 231 1.26 -9.78 -16.09
N GLY A 232 0.91 -10.05 -14.84
CA GLY A 232 -0.44 -9.90 -14.31
C GLY A 232 -0.40 -9.10 -13.02
N PHE A 233 -1.50 -8.42 -12.72
CA PHE A 233 -1.65 -7.64 -11.49
C PHE A 233 -3.11 -7.65 -11.02
N PRO A 234 -3.35 -7.43 -9.72
CA PRO A 234 -4.70 -7.34 -9.15
C PRO A 234 -5.56 -6.27 -9.83
N ASP A 235 -6.75 -6.64 -10.30
CA ASP A 235 -7.75 -5.74 -10.89
C ASP A 235 -8.91 -5.52 -9.92
N ILE A 236 -8.87 -4.38 -9.27
CA ILE A 236 -9.79 -4.04 -8.18
C ILE A 236 -11.15 -3.62 -8.72
N LEU A 237 -11.21 -3.06 -9.91
CA LEU A 237 -12.48 -2.62 -10.50
C LEU A 237 -13.34 -3.82 -10.89
N ASN A 238 -12.70 -4.94 -11.24
CA ASN A 238 -13.36 -6.15 -11.69
C ASN A 238 -13.25 -7.32 -10.70
N ASP A 239 -12.78 -7.06 -9.47
CA ASP A 239 -12.62 -8.07 -8.42
C ASP A 239 -11.86 -9.33 -8.94
N GLY A 240 -10.72 -9.09 -9.59
CA GLY A 240 -10.08 -10.09 -10.44
C GLY A 240 -8.58 -9.92 -10.61
N LEU A 241 -8.04 -10.68 -11.57
CA LEU A 241 -6.67 -10.57 -12.04
C LEU A 241 -6.69 -10.01 -13.47
N ARG A 242 -5.91 -8.97 -13.75
CA ARG A 242 -5.71 -8.47 -15.10
C ARG A 242 -4.36 -8.90 -15.62
N TRP A 243 -4.36 -9.55 -16.78
CA TRP A 243 -3.14 -9.79 -17.56
C TRP A 243 -2.82 -8.53 -18.35
N LEU A 244 -1.60 -8.04 -18.21
CA LEU A 244 -1.18 -6.81 -18.87
C LEU A 244 -1.03 -7.05 -20.37
N SER A 245 -1.76 -6.24 -21.13
CA SER A 245 -1.52 -5.99 -22.55
C SER A 245 -1.49 -4.48 -22.76
N ALA A 246 -0.55 -3.99 -23.56
CA ALA A 246 -0.32 -2.56 -23.72
C ALA A 246 -0.04 -2.21 -25.18
N CYS A 247 -0.56 -1.06 -25.60
CA CYS A 247 -0.09 -0.38 -26.79
C CYS A 247 1.28 0.25 -26.48
N ILE A 248 2.16 0.33 -27.47
CA ILE A 248 3.44 1.01 -27.34
C ILE A 248 3.54 2.13 -28.38
N PRO A 249 4.29 3.21 -28.11
CA PRO A 249 4.39 4.32 -29.04
C PRO A 249 4.86 3.86 -30.43
N HIS A 250 4.39 4.54 -31.48
CA HIS A 250 4.78 4.20 -32.85
C HIS A 250 6.30 4.31 -33.03
N ASN A 251 6.89 3.33 -33.72
CA ASN A 251 8.30 3.34 -34.09
C ASN A 251 8.43 3.10 -35.59
N PRO A 252 8.87 4.10 -36.37
CA PRO A 252 8.92 3.99 -37.83
C PRO A 252 9.92 2.94 -38.33
N TYR A 253 10.85 2.49 -37.47
CA TYR A 253 11.84 1.47 -37.81
C TYR A 253 11.34 0.04 -37.56
N ILE A 254 10.11 -0.13 -37.07
CA ILE A 254 9.48 -1.45 -36.84
C ILE A 254 8.17 -1.50 -37.63
N PRO A 255 8.19 -1.85 -38.93
CA PRO A 255 7.01 -1.83 -39.80
C PRO A 255 5.87 -2.76 -39.35
N GLU A 256 6.19 -3.80 -38.59
CA GLU A 256 5.24 -4.79 -38.08
C GLU A 256 4.47 -4.31 -36.84
N LEU A 257 4.85 -3.16 -36.29
CA LEU A 257 4.24 -2.56 -35.12
C LEU A 257 2.97 -1.79 -35.50
N ASP A 258 1.87 -2.18 -34.89
CA ASP A 258 0.60 -1.47 -34.92
C ASP A 258 0.42 -0.73 -33.59
N PRO A 259 0.50 0.62 -33.57
CA PRO A 259 0.44 1.39 -32.34
C PRO A 259 -0.92 1.34 -31.63
N ASP A 260 -1.99 0.98 -32.36
CA ASP A 260 -3.34 0.88 -31.79
C ASP A 260 -3.66 -0.52 -31.26
N ARG A 261 -2.77 -1.48 -31.51
CA ARG A 261 -2.92 -2.86 -31.05
C ARG A 261 -2.29 -3.05 -29.67
N PRO A 262 -3.04 -3.57 -28.68
CA PRO A 262 -2.45 -3.98 -27.42
C PRO A 262 -1.66 -5.28 -27.60
N TYR A 263 -0.42 -5.29 -27.09
CA TYR A 263 0.46 -6.44 -27.10
C TYR A 263 0.67 -7.00 -25.72
N ASP A 264 0.83 -8.30 -25.67
CA ASP A 264 1.05 -9.06 -24.46
C ASP A 264 2.41 -8.76 -23.82
N VAL A 265 2.39 -8.43 -22.52
CA VAL A 265 3.59 -8.07 -21.76
C VAL A 265 4.09 -9.23 -20.93
N TYR A 266 5.36 -9.58 -21.12
CA TYR A 266 6.08 -10.60 -20.36
C TYR A 266 7.28 -10.01 -19.63
N ILE A 267 7.73 -10.68 -18.58
CA ILE A 267 8.87 -10.27 -17.77
C ILE A 267 9.79 -11.45 -17.46
N GLN A 268 11.09 -11.19 -17.45
CA GLN A 268 12.10 -12.12 -16.96
C GLN A 268 12.27 -11.96 -15.44
N GLU A 269 12.45 -13.07 -14.73
CA GLU A 269 12.79 -13.05 -13.29
C GLU A 269 14.02 -12.19 -13.00
N HIS A 270 14.97 -12.12 -13.94
CA HIS A 270 16.14 -11.25 -13.84
C HIS A 270 15.77 -9.77 -13.64
N ALA A 271 14.72 -9.28 -14.30
CA ALA A 271 14.28 -7.89 -14.15
C ALA A 271 13.77 -7.60 -12.75
N ILE A 272 12.98 -8.53 -12.17
CA ILE A 272 12.49 -8.43 -10.80
C ILE A 272 13.66 -8.45 -9.81
N LYS A 273 14.60 -9.39 -9.97
CA LYS A 273 15.80 -9.47 -9.13
C LYS A 273 16.61 -8.17 -9.18
N ARG A 274 16.83 -7.62 -10.38
CA ARG A 274 17.55 -6.34 -10.55
C ARG A 274 16.80 -5.18 -9.91
N MET A 275 15.48 -5.13 -10.00
CA MET A 275 14.69 -4.10 -9.32
C MET A 275 14.93 -4.15 -7.81
N PHE A 276 14.78 -5.31 -7.17
CA PHE A 276 15.03 -5.46 -5.72
C PHE A 276 16.48 -5.13 -5.33
N GLU A 277 17.46 -5.50 -6.15
CA GLU A 277 18.87 -5.18 -5.89
C GLU A 277 19.18 -3.67 -5.94
N ARG A 278 18.43 -2.90 -6.73
CA ARG A 278 18.71 -1.47 -7.00
C ARG A 278 17.79 -0.51 -6.27
N VAL A 279 16.58 -0.93 -5.94
CA VAL A 279 15.66 -0.20 -5.08
C VAL A 279 15.83 -0.70 -3.64
N ASP A 280 17.07 -1.00 -3.26
CA ASP A 280 17.41 -1.49 -1.92
C ASP A 280 17.16 -0.38 -0.87
N GLY A 281 16.79 -0.77 0.35
CA GLY A 281 16.36 0.17 1.40
C GLY A 281 14.85 0.41 1.47
N LEU A 282 14.05 -0.30 0.67
CA LEU A 282 12.61 -0.42 0.82
C LEU A 282 12.26 -1.88 1.07
N SER A 283 11.31 -2.11 1.98
CA SER A 283 10.84 -3.48 2.25
C SER A 283 10.26 -4.11 0.98
N PRO A 284 10.39 -5.44 0.81
CA PRO A 284 9.92 -6.11 -0.41
C PRO A 284 8.44 -5.88 -0.73
N ASN A 285 7.62 -5.74 0.31
CA ASN A 285 6.21 -5.43 0.22
C ASN A 285 5.98 -4.08 -0.47
N VAL A 286 6.70 -3.03 -0.04
CA VAL A 286 6.61 -1.69 -0.65
C VAL A 286 7.03 -1.72 -2.11
N VAL A 287 8.15 -2.40 -2.43
CA VAL A 287 8.62 -2.54 -3.81
C VAL A 287 7.58 -3.24 -4.68
N ASN A 288 6.95 -4.33 -4.21
CA ASN A 288 5.87 -5.01 -4.92
C ASN A 288 4.66 -4.09 -5.15
N THR A 289 4.29 -3.25 -4.17
CA THR A 289 3.20 -2.27 -4.34
C THR A 289 3.47 -1.35 -5.53
N TYR A 290 4.63 -0.71 -5.55
CA TYR A 290 4.99 0.23 -6.61
C TYR A 290 5.22 -0.47 -7.96
N MET A 291 5.69 -1.71 -7.96
CA MET A 291 5.80 -2.53 -9.17
C MET A 291 4.43 -2.76 -9.81
N ASN A 292 3.43 -3.13 -9.02
CA ASN A 292 2.09 -3.32 -9.56
C ASN A 292 1.43 -2.00 -9.99
N PHE A 293 1.71 -0.88 -9.31
CA PHE A 293 1.30 0.44 -9.79
C PHE A 293 1.94 0.78 -11.14
N CYS A 294 3.24 0.52 -11.29
CA CYS A 294 3.95 0.67 -12.56
C CYS A 294 3.33 -0.16 -13.68
N PHE A 295 2.90 -1.40 -13.42
CA PHE A 295 2.20 -2.22 -14.42
C PHE A 295 0.78 -1.74 -14.72
N THR A 296 0.13 -1.08 -13.76
CA THR A 296 -1.21 -0.51 -13.94
C THR A 296 -1.17 0.75 -14.81
N SER A 297 -0.19 1.65 -14.60
CA SER A 297 -0.03 2.87 -15.40
C SER A 297 0.67 2.62 -16.73
N PHE A 298 1.66 1.71 -16.73
CA PHE A 298 2.48 1.30 -17.87
C PHE A 298 2.99 2.48 -18.72
N ASP A 299 3.59 3.47 -18.05
CA ASP A 299 4.21 4.63 -18.72
C ASP A 299 5.46 4.19 -19.48
N VAL A 300 5.38 4.14 -20.82
CA VAL A 300 6.39 3.53 -21.68
C VAL A 300 6.75 4.42 -22.87
N ASP A 301 8.05 4.53 -23.15
CA ASP A 301 8.55 5.25 -24.32
C ASP A 301 9.76 4.56 -24.96
N TRP A 302 10.11 4.97 -26.19
CA TRP A 302 11.30 4.50 -26.89
C TRP A 302 12.53 5.28 -26.48
N TYR A 303 13.59 4.54 -26.12
CA TYR A 303 14.91 5.08 -25.91
C TYR A 303 15.95 4.21 -26.63
N LYS A 304 16.68 4.80 -27.58
CA LYS A 304 17.74 4.14 -28.37
C LYS A 304 17.34 2.76 -28.90
N GLY A 305 16.12 2.66 -29.44
CA GLY A 305 15.60 1.43 -30.06
C GLY A 305 15.13 0.35 -29.06
N SER A 306 15.03 0.66 -27.78
CA SER A 306 14.40 -0.19 -26.77
C SER A 306 13.26 0.54 -26.05
N LEU A 307 12.39 -0.20 -25.39
CA LEU A 307 11.31 0.36 -24.60
C LEU A 307 11.82 0.59 -23.17
N LEU A 308 11.56 1.78 -22.63
CA LEU A 308 11.74 2.09 -21.22
C LEU A 308 10.38 2.31 -20.59
N ILE A 309 10.09 1.55 -19.53
CA ILE A 309 8.88 1.69 -18.73
C ILE A 309 9.29 2.37 -17.43
N SER A 310 8.77 3.58 -17.18
CA SER A 310 9.08 4.38 -16.00
C SER A 310 8.66 3.66 -14.72
N PHE A 311 9.59 3.55 -13.78
CA PHE A 311 9.32 3.01 -12.44
C PHE A 311 9.51 4.10 -11.39
N SER A 312 8.42 4.40 -10.68
CA SER A 312 8.38 5.47 -9.68
C SER A 312 7.94 4.95 -8.32
N VAL A 313 8.55 5.49 -7.27
CA VAL A 313 8.25 5.21 -5.87
C VAL A 313 7.94 6.53 -5.18
N PHE A 314 6.84 6.62 -4.44
CA PHE A 314 6.37 7.85 -3.77
C PHE A 314 6.31 9.06 -4.74
N SER A 315 5.91 8.84 -5.99
CA SER A 315 5.88 9.83 -7.09
C SER A 315 7.24 10.27 -7.62
N PHE A 316 8.35 9.69 -7.15
CA PHE A 316 9.69 9.95 -7.65
C PHE A 316 10.15 8.83 -8.56
N ARG A 317 10.61 9.17 -9.77
CA ARG A 317 11.14 8.19 -10.71
C ARG A 317 12.49 7.67 -10.21
N VAL A 318 12.60 6.37 -9.95
CA VAL A 318 13.85 5.79 -9.42
C VAL A 318 14.55 4.87 -10.42
N GLY A 319 13.88 4.52 -11.51
CA GLY A 319 14.49 3.75 -12.59
C GLY A 319 13.53 3.42 -13.71
N TYR A 320 13.96 2.49 -14.55
CA TYR A 320 13.22 2.03 -15.71
C TYR A 320 13.30 0.51 -15.83
N PHE A 321 12.16 -0.10 -16.11
CA PHE A 321 12.16 -1.43 -16.70
C PHE A 321 12.50 -1.31 -18.18
N PHE A 322 13.51 -2.08 -18.57
CA PHE A 322 13.96 -2.12 -19.94
C PHE A 322 13.33 -3.31 -20.66
N ALA A 323 12.69 -3.03 -21.80
CA ALA A 323 11.98 -4.02 -22.59
C ALA A 323 12.35 -3.96 -24.07
N ASP A 324 12.11 -5.06 -24.77
CA ASP A 324 12.11 -5.10 -26.24
C ASP A 324 10.78 -5.60 -26.79
N PHE A 325 10.52 -5.21 -28.04
CA PHE A 325 9.43 -5.75 -28.84
C PHE A 325 9.98 -6.88 -29.71
N THR A 326 9.50 -8.10 -29.46
CA THR A 326 10.02 -9.32 -30.10
C THR A 326 9.35 -9.58 -31.46
N ARG A 327 9.99 -10.40 -32.31
CA ARG A 327 9.43 -10.83 -33.62
C ARG A 327 8.07 -11.53 -33.48
N ASP A 328 7.84 -12.22 -32.37
CA ASP A 328 6.56 -12.87 -32.09
C ASP A 328 5.50 -11.90 -31.55
N ARG A 329 5.71 -10.59 -31.75
CA ARG A 329 4.82 -9.48 -31.38
C ARG A 329 4.46 -9.48 -29.89
N LYS A 330 5.48 -9.55 -29.03
CA LYS A 330 5.36 -9.49 -27.57
C LYS A 330 6.29 -8.42 -27.01
N ILE A 331 5.85 -7.75 -25.95
CA ILE A 331 6.70 -6.86 -25.16
C ILE A 331 7.35 -7.72 -24.08
N VAL A 332 8.68 -7.73 -24.01
CA VAL A 332 9.40 -8.53 -23.01
C VAL A 332 10.32 -7.63 -22.18
N ILE A 333 9.98 -7.48 -20.91
CA ILE A 333 10.79 -6.81 -19.90
C ILE A 333 11.98 -7.71 -19.55
N ARG A 334 13.20 -7.21 -19.80
CA ARG A 334 14.46 -7.97 -19.71
C ARG A 334 15.21 -7.72 -18.43
N THR A 335 15.27 -6.47 -18.01
CA THR A 335 16.04 -6.04 -16.84
C THR A 335 15.44 -4.77 -16.25
N PHE A 336 15.95 -4.38 -15.10
CA PHE A 336 15.70 -3.09 -14.48
C PHE A 336 17.00 -2.27 -14.46
N TYR A 337 16.91 -0.99 -14.82
CA TYR A 337 17.98 -0.03 -14.71
C TYR A 337 17.60 1.02 -13.66
N PHE A 338 18.50 1.24 -12.71
CA PHE A 338 18.38 2.39 -11.82
C PHE A 338 18.60 3.67 -12.63
N ILE A 339 17.96 4.77 -12.22
CA ILE A 339 17.90 6.02 -13.01
C ILE A 339 19.28 6.61 -13.35
N THR A 340 20.32 6.31 -12.58
CA THR A 340 21.69 6.82 -12.83
C THR A 340 22.52 5.94 -13.77
N TYR A 341 22.00 4.81 -14.24
CA TYR A 341 22.74 3.83 -15.04
C TYR A 341 22.97 4.28 -16.50
N ASP A 342 24.10 3.93 -17.12
CA ASP A 342 24.55 4.41 -18.45
C ASP A 342 23.64 4.05 -19.66
N HIS A 343 22.47 3.45 -19.42
CA HIS A 343 21.46 3.13 -20.43
C HIS A 343 20.08 3.73 -20.12
N THR A 344 20.04 4.71 -19.22
CA THR A 344 18.89 5.57 -18.97
C THR A 344 19.20 6.98 -19.51
N PRO A 345 18.18 7.79 -19.84
CA PRO A 345 18.39 9.18 -20.26
C PRO A 345 19.22 9.97 -19.25
N GLU A 346 18.84 9.90 -17.97
CA GLU A 346 19.49 10.64 -16.89
C GLU A 346 20.91 10.12 -16.61
N GLY A 347 21.11 8.81 -16.65
CA GLY A 347 22.40 8.20 -16.38
C GLY A 347 23.44 8.49 -17.46
N GLU A 348 23.04 8.58 -18.72
CA GLU A 348 23.94 9.00 -19.80
C GLU A 348 24.34 10.47 -19.68
N ILE A 349 23.41 11.35 -19.32
CA ILE A 349 23.71 12.76 -19.05
C ILE A 349 24.69 12.87 -17.88
N LEU A 350 24.47 12.10 -16.81
CA LEU A 350 25.38 12.06 -15.67
C LEU A 350 26.79 11.59 -16.07
N SER A 351 26.90 10.57 -16.92
CA SER A 351 28.18 10.10 -17.44
C SER A 351 28.88 11.15 -18.31
N SER A 352 28.14 11.91 -19.13
CA SER A 352 28.74 12.95 -19.97
C SER A 352 29.28 14.13 -19.20
N TYR A 353 28.62 14.54 -18.09
CA TYR A 353 29.07 15.67 -17.29
C TYR A 353 30.14 15.32 -16.26
N ALA A 354 30.09 14.11 -15.68
CA ALA A 354 30.95 13.73 -14.57
C ALA A 354 32.11 12.80 -14.96
N GLY A 355 32.19 12.35 -16.22
CA GLY A 355 33.14 11.33 -16.65
C GLY A 355 32.92 9.94 -16.02
N LEU A 356 31.87 9.78 -15.20
CA LEU A 356 31.57 8.57 -14.45
C LEU A 356 31.15 7.44 -15.38
N LYS A 357 31.94 6.37 -15.41
CA LYS A 357 31.61 5.12 -16.10
C LYS A 357 30.76 4.22 -15.21
N ALA A 358 30.09 3.23 -15.80
CA ALA A 358 29.30 2.25 -15.08
C ALA A 358 30.00 1.59 -13.88
N LEU A 359 31.32 1.32 -13.97
CA LEU A 359 32.09 0.75 -12.86
C LEU A 359 32.23 1.73 -11.70
N ASP A 360 32.41 3.02 -11.99
CA ASP A 360 32.56 4.07 -10.99
C ASP A 360 31.23 4.27 -10.25
N LYS A 361 30.12 4.29 -10.99
CA LYS A 361 28.78 4.38 -10.39
C LYS A 361 28.47 3.21 -9.45
N ARG A 362 28.90 2.00 -9.82
CA ARG A 362 28.77 0.79 -8.98
C ARG A 362 29.72 0.83 -7.79
N TYR A 363 30.94 1.35 -7.96
CA TYR A 363 31.92 1.51 -6.89
C TYR A 363 31.43 2.52 -5.83
N LEU A 364 30.81 3.60 -6.29
CA LEU A 364 30.22 4.64 -5.46
C LEU A 364 28.81 4.28 -4.95
N CYS A 365 28.27 3.11 -5.34
CA CYS A 365 26.92 2.65 -5.03
C CYS A 365 25.80 3.64 -5.40
N ILE A 366 26.05 4.60 -6.29
CA ILE A 366 25.03 5.55 -6.78
C ILE A 366 24.10 4.92 -7.82
N ASP A 367 24.22 3.61 -8.05
CA ASP A 367 23.30 2.78 -8.82
C ASP A 367 22.20 2.12 -7.96
N ARG A 368 22.09 2.51 -6.68
CA ARG A 368 21.21 1.95 -5.64
C ARG A 368 20.47 3.03 -4.85
N LEU A 369 19.21 2.78 -4.51
CA LEU A 369 18.37 3.72 -3.77
C LEU A 369 18.84 3.94 -2.32
N SER A 370 19.29 2.89 -1.63
CA SER A 370 19.70 2.99 -0.22
C SER A 370 20.84 3.98 0.01
N THR A 371 21.72 4.17 -0.96
CA THR A 371 22.79 5.18 -0.92
C THR A 371 22.22 6.58 -0.74
N PHE A 372 21.11 6.91 -1.41
CA PHE A 372 20.46 8.20 -1.31
C PHE A 372 19.65 8.35 -0.01
N PHE A 373 19.15 7.26 0.56
CA PHE A 373 18.55 7.27 1.90
C PHE A 373 19.58 7.46 3.01
N ALA A 374 20.77 6.87 2.88
CA ALA A 374 21.83 6.97 3.86
C ALA A 374 22.51 8.35 3.87
N SER A 375 22.63 8.96 2.70
CA SER A 375 23.51 10.10 2.48
C SER A 375 22.81 11.44 2.72
N LYS A 376 23.37 12.28 3.61
CA LYS A 376 23.01 13.71 3.70
C LYS A 376 23.81 14.49 2.66
N ILE A 377 23.46 14.35 1.39
CA ILE A 377 24.18 15.06 0.32
C ILE A 377 23.99 16.57 0.54
N ASP A 378 25.10 17.30 0.67
CA ASP A 378 25.04 18.76 0.74
C ASP A 378 24.51 19.28 -0.60
N GLN A 379 23.39 20.01 -0.56
CA GLN A 379 22.73 20.56 -1.74
C GLN A 379 23.63 21.55 -2.51
N ARG A 380 24.68 22.06 -1.87
CA ARG A 380 25.69 22.95 -2.48
C ARG A 380 26.88 22.20 -3.07
N SER A 381 26.93 20.88 -2.93
CA SER A 381 28.06 20.08 -3.39
C SER A 381 28.10 19.95 -4.91
N ARG A 382 29.25 19.57 -5.44
CA ARG A 382 29.42 19.30 -6.87
C ARG A 382 28.55 18.12 -7.29
N LEU A 383 28.51 17.06 -6.49
CA LEU A 383 27.64 15.90 -6.70
C LEU A 383 26.16 16.32 -6.84
N ALA A 384 25.68 17.20 -5.96
CA ALA A 384 24.29 17.69 -6.02
C ALA A 384 24.00 18.49 -7.31
N SER A 385 24.99 19.21 -7.83
CA SER A 385 24.87 19.97 -9.08
C SER A 385 24.83 19.03 -10.30
N LEU A 386 25.70 18.02 -10.33
CA LEU A 386 25.71 16.98 -11.37
C LEU A 386 24.37 16.21 -11.43
N PHE A 387 23.80 15.83 -10.28
CA PHE A 387 22.49 15.18 -10.25
C PHE A 387 21.36 16.10 -10.72
N ARG A 388 21.43 17.41 -10.43
CA ARG A 388 20.44 18.38 -10.94
C ARG A 388 20.50 18.51 -12.45
N GLU A 389 21.69 18.68 -12.99
CA GLU A 389 21.93 18.78 -14.44
C GLU A 389 21.54 17.50 -15.18
N ALA A 390 21.70 16.34 -14.54
CA ALA A 390 21.28 15.04 -15.07
C ALA A 390 19.78 14.73 -14.91
N GLY A 391 18.98 15.61 -14.30
CA GLY A 391 17.54 15.38 -14.09
C GLY A 391 17.21 14.41 -12.94
N CYS A 392 18.15 14.18 -12.02
CA CYS A 392 18.05 13.29 -10.86
C CYS A 392 17.90 14.05 -9.52
N GLU A 393 17.56 15.34 -9.54
CA GLU A 393 17.52 16.17 -8.33
C GLU A 393 16.62 15.60 -7.22
N HIS A 394 15.51 14.96 -7.60
CA HIS A 394 14.58 14.38 -6.64
C HIS A 394 15.21 13.32 -5.75
N LEU A 395 16.25 12.61 -6.21
CA LEU A 395 16.99 11.66 -5.39
C LEU A 395 17.74 12.35 -4.23
N LEU A 396 17.98 13.65 -4.31
CA LEU A 396 18.60 14.44 -3.25
C LEU A 396 17.58 14.94 -2.20
N ARG A 397 16.28 14.84 -2.50
CA ARG A 397 15.20 15.39 -1.68
C ARG A 397 14.42 14.30 -0.91
N LEU A 398 14.97 13.09 -0.80
CA LEU A 398 14.29 11.90 -0.25
C LEU A 398 14.09 11.91 1.28
N ASN A 399 14.14 13.07 1.95
CA ASN A 399 13.88 13.17 3.39
C ASN A 399 12.47 12.67 3.75
N GLU A 400 11.49 12.87 2.86
CA GLU A 400 10.12 12.39 3.02
C GLU A 400 10.00 10.85 2.85
N MET A 401 10.82 10.26 1.98
CA MET A 401 10.82 8.80 1.77
C MET A 401 11.52 8.05 2.90
N ARG A 402 12.50 8.67 3.57
CA ARG A 402 13.19 8.09 4.73
C ARG A 402 12.30 7.87 5.94
N GLU A 403 11.25 8.68 6.11
CA GLU A 403 10.28 8.50 7.19
C GLU A 403 9.33 7.32 6.93
N LEU A 404 9.13 6.96 5.66
CA LEU A 404 8.28 5.87 5.18
C LEU A 404 9.06 4.56 4.93
N ALA A 405 10.38 4.63 4.79
CA ALA A 405 11.25 3.46 4.69
C ALA A 405 11.40 2.81 6.08
N ASP A 406 10.98 1.55 6.19
CA ASP A 406 11.02 0.79 7.43
C ASP A 406 12.44 0.76 8.03
N ARG A 407 12.56 1.10 9.32
CA ARG A 407 13.85 1.33 10.01
C ARG A 407 14.73 0.08 10.19
N GLU A 408 14.31 -1.08 9.69
CA GLU A 408 14.97 -2.36 9.94
C GLU A 408 15.93 -2.81 8.81
N GLU A 409 15.89 -2.23 7.62
CA GLU A 409 16.86 -2.57 6.57
C GLU A 409 18.20 -1.84 6.74
N LYS A 410 19.30 -2.60 6.70
CA LYS A 410 20.66 -2.05 6.70
C LYS A 410 20.86 -1.23 5.41
N LEU A 411 20.83 0.09 5.55
CA LEU A 411 21.21 0.99 4.47
C LEU A 411 22.68 0.75 4.08
N THR A 412 22.95 0.56 2.79
CA THR A 412 24.33 0.64 2.30
C THR A 412 24.76 2.10 2.34
N SER A 413 25.90 2.40 2.99
CA SER A 413 26.38 3.78 3.11
C SER A 413 27.84 3.85 2.66
N ILE A 414 28.07 4.67 1.65
CA ILE A 414 29.38 5.25 1.32
C ILE A 414 29.28 6.72 1.73
N SER A 415 30.32 7.27 2.39
CA SER A 415 30.25 8.65 2.87
C SER A 415 30.31 9.65 1.71
N ASN A 416 29.59 10.77 1.83
CA ASN A 416 29.62 11.84 0.82
C ASN A 416 31.02 12.40 0.60
N GLU A 417 31.82 12.51 1.66
CA GLU A 417 33.23 12.91 1.58
C GLU A 417 34.04 11.99 0.67
N PHE A 418 33.75 10.68 0.69
CA PHE A 418 34.41 9.72 -0.17
C PHE A 418 34.00 9.90 -1.64
N ILE A 419 32.71 10.11 -1.90
CA ILE A 419 32.21 10.34 -3.26
C ILE A 419 32.79 11.63 -3.84
N GLU A 420 32.77 12.73 -3.09
CA GLU A 420 33.33 14.02 -3.52
C GLU A 420 34.85 13.96 -3.75
N LYS A 421 35.58 13.24 -2.89
CA LYS A 421 37.02 13.01 -3.08
C LYS A 421 37.30 12.22 -4.35
N TYR A 422 36.50 11.19 -4.63
CA TYR A 422 36.63 10.39 -5.85
C TYR A 422 36.32 11.21 -7.11
N LEU A 423 35.25 12.01 -7.10
CA LEU A 423 34.94 12.92 -8.21
C LEU A 423 36.03 13.95 -8.45
N SER A 424 36.63 14.48 -7.39
CA SER A 424 37.74 15.42 -7.50
C SER A 424 38.97 14.78 -8.16
N SER A 425 39.26 13.50 -7.85
CA SER A 425 40.39 12.79 -8.47
C SER A 425 40.22 12.47 -9.96
N LEU A 426 38.99 12.51 -10.49
CA LEU A 426 38.75 12.30 -11.92
C LEU A 426 39.07 13.55 -12.76
N ASP A 427 39.12 14.74 -12.14
CA ASP A 427 39.49 15.98 -12.82
C ASP A 427 41.01 16.16 -12.92
N ASP A 428 41.78 15.57 -11.99
CA ASP A 428 43.24 15.66 -11.97
C ASP A 428 43.93 14.77 -13.04
N ASP A 429 43.17 13.86 -13.67
CA ASP A 429 43.62 12.93 -14.72
C ASP A 429 43.25 13.38 -16.16
N VAL A 430 42.77 14.62 -16.32
CA VAL A 430 42.52 15.30 -17.62
C VAL A 430 43.56 16.39 -17.85
#